data_AF-A0A913Y4N4-F1
#
_entry.id   AF-A0A913Y4N4-F1
#
_cell.length_a   1.000
_cell.length_b   1.000
_cell.length_c   1.000
_cell.angle_alpha   90.00
_cell.angle_beta   90.00
_cell.angle_gamma   90.00
#
_symmetry.space_group_name_H-M   'P 1'
#
loop_
_entity.id
_entity.type
_entity.pdbx_description
1 polymer ?
#
loop_
_entity_poly.entity_id
_entity_poly.type
_entity_poly.pdbx_seq_one_letter_code
_entity_poly.pdbx_strand_id
1 'polypeptide(L)'
;MSNNLPELVRVHQFDTEKVIREVMGPALLGRADKGELQELEGDEVRLDTFVQNLAVIKDIQSMREQLTTCIRTLAEYNLNMEPKLNQGREKLFESYQNRETLEAQFERNKKKIEELSGQYSMDTTMALLQTATAQAEEEAEKTVDKYLEGDMDVETFIQTFQQQKTLHHLRRVKSEKLNELLQKRTPSQNYRF
;
A
#
# COMPACT_ATOMS: atom_id res chain seq x y z
N MET A 1 11.98 -8.65 -22.18
CA MET A 1 12.98 -9.03 -21.16
C MET A 1 12.93 -10.54 -21.04
N SER A 2 13.92 -11.21 -21.63
CA SER A 2 13.90 -12.66 -21.81
C SER A 2 14.13 -13.35 -20.46
N ASN A 3 13.10 -13.98 -19.94
CA ASN A 3 13.14 -14.86 -18.78
C ASN A 3 13.96 -16.11 -19.13
N ASN A 4 15.27 -16.04 -18.94
CA ASN A 4 16.11 -17.23 -18.81
C ASN A 4 16.31 -17.47 -17.31
N LEU A 5 15.33 -18.08 -16.65
CA LEU A 5 15.64 -18.79 -15.40
C LEU A 5 16.56 -19.96 -15.78
N PRO A 6 17.73 -20.11 -15.14
CA PRO A 6 18.51 -21.33 -15.28
C PRO A 6 17.65 -22.48 -14.76
N GLU A 7 17.42 -23.48 -15.61
CA GLU A 7 16.79 -24.73 -15.24
C GLU A 7 17.48 -25.26 -13.97
N LEU A 8 16.69 -25.56 -12.92
CA LEU A 8 17.18 -26.10 -11.64
C LEU A 8 18.20 -27.20 -11.98
N VAL A 9 19.47 -26.97 -11.62
CA VAL A 9 20.61 -27.83 -11.99
C VAL A 9 20.26 -29.27 -11.65
N ARG A 10 19.80 -30.02 -12.64
CA ARG A 10 19.53 -31.45 -12.49
C ARG A 10 20.89 -32.10 -12.46
N VAL A 11 21.44 -32.26 -11.26
CA VAL A 11 22.66 -33.03 -11.03
C VAL A 11 22.36 -34.44 -11.51
N HIS A 12 22.79 -34.76 -12.74
CA HIS A 12 22.80 -36.13 -13.21
C HIS A 12 23.66 -36.89 -12.20
N GLN A 13 23.09 -37.95 -11.61
CA GLN A 13 23.84 -38.81 -10.69
C GLN A 13 25.08 -39.29 -11.43
N PHE A 14 26.24 -38.79 -11.01
CA PHE A 14 27.52 -39.17 -11.57
C PHE A 14 27.86 -40.55 -11.01
N ASP A 15 27.54 -41.60 -11.77
CA ASP A 15 27.86 -42.97 -11.40
C ASP A 15 29.37 -43.20 -11.54
N THR A 16 30.06 -43.09 -10.41
CA THR A 16 31.51 -43.24 -10.31
C THR A 16 31.98 -44.63 -10.74
N GLU A 17 31.21 -45.69 -10.45
CA GLU A 17 31.60 -47.05 -10.84
C GLU A 17 31.53 -47.25 -12.34
N LYS A 18 30.50 -46.70 -12.99
CA LYS A 18 30.34 -46.76 -14.45
C LYS A 18 31.46 -46.00 -15.17
N VAL A 19 31.82 -44.80 -14.72
CA VAL A 19 32.90 -44.00 -15.32
C VAL A 19 34.27 -44.68 -15.16
N ILE A 20 34.54 -45.27 -13.99
CA ILE A 20 35.78 -46.01 -13.75
C ILE A 20 35.86 -47.24 -14.65
N ARG A 21 34.78 -48.01 -14.77
CA ARG A 21 34.76 -49.28 -15.52
C ARG A 21 34.75 -49.09 -17.04
N GLU A 22 33.94 -48.17 -17.56
CA GLU A 22 33.71 -48.02 -19.00
C GLU A 22 34.69 -47.05 -19.68
N VAL A 23 35.25 -46.09 -18.94
CA VAL A 23 36.05 -45.01 -19.52
C VAL A 23 37.50 -45.05 -19.02
N MET A 24 37.71 -45.25 -17.72
CA MET A 24 39.05 -45.23 -17.12
C MET A 24 39.82 -46.55 -17.33
N GLY A 25 39.15 -47.70 -17.19
CA GLY A 25 39.74 -49.03 -17.43
C GLY A 25 40.35 -49.21 -18.82
N PRO A 26 39.63 -48.93 -19.92
CA PRO A 26 40.17 -49.01 -21.28
C PRO A 26 41.29 -48.00 -21.55
N ALA A 27 41.21 -46.80 -20.98
CA ALA A 27 42.24 -45.76 -21.13
C ALA A 27 43.56 -46.10 -20.42
N LEU A 28 43.49 -46.82 -19.29
CA LEU A 28 44.66 -47.34 -18.56
C LEU A 28 45.30 -48.51 -19.32
N LEU A 29 44.49 -49.48 -19.77
CA LEU A 29 44.97 -50.69 -20.45
C LEU A 29 45.45 -50.44 -21.89
N GLY A 30 44.97 -49.38 -22.55
CA GLY A 30 45.38 -49.01 -23.91
C GLY A 30 46.64 -48.14 -23.99
N ARG A 31 47.13 -47.61 -22.86
CA ARG A 31 48.22 -46.61 -22.82
C ARG A 31 49.48 -47.08 -22.11
N ALA A 32 49.40 -48.10 -21.24
CA ALA A 32 50.54 -48.63 -20.50
C ALA A 32 50.89 -50.06 -20.97
N ASP A 33 52.18 -50.33 -21.16
CA ASP A 33 52.66 -51.69 -21.47
C ASP A 33 52.78 -52.56 -20.20
N LYS A 34 52.99 -53.87 -20.36
CA LYS A 34 53.06 -54.82 -19.24
C LYS A 34 54.21 -54.52 -18.26
N GLY A 35 55.32 -53.96 -18.73
CA GLY A 35 56.46 -53.57 -17.89
C GLY A 35 56.18 -52.26 -17.14
N GLU A 36 55.60 -51.27 -17.81
CA GLU A 36 55.16 -50.02 -17.21
C GLU A 36 54.09 -50.23 -16.13
N LEU A 37 53.17 -51.19 -16.34
CA LEU A 37 52.17 -51.58 -15.36
C LEU A 37 52.78 -52.23 -14.10
N GLN A 38 53.83 -53.04 -14.25
CA GLN A 38 54.56 -53.64 -13.12
C GLN A 38 55.38 -52.59 -12.34
N GLU A 39 55.90 -51.58 -13.02
CA GLU A 39 56.55 -50.44 -12.34
C GLU A 39 55.55 -49.54 -11.62
N LEU A 40 54.34 -49.38 -12.18
CA LEU A 40 53.26 -48.61 -11.56
C LEU A 40 52.64 -49.31 -10.34
N GLU A 41 52.68 -50.65 -10.30
CA GLU A 41 52.19 -51.47 -9.19
C GLU A 41 52.98 -51.24 -7.89
N GLY A 42 54.24 -50.80 -7.98
CA GLY A 42 55.12 -50.57 -6.83
C GLY A 42 55.23 -49.12 -6.35
N ASP A 43 54.64 -48.15 -7.07
CA ASP A 43 54.76 -46.72 -6.76
C ASP A 43 53.39 -46.01 -6.88
N GLU A 44 52.72 -45.87 -5.74
CA GLU A 44 51.40 -45.27 -5.62
C GLU A 44 51.37 -43.80 -6.07
N VAL A 45 52.48 -43.06 -5.90
CA VAL A 45 52.58 -41.65 -6.32
C VAL A 45 52.67 -41.54 -7.83
N ARG A 46 53.43 -42.45 -8.47
CA ARG A 46 53.52 -42.51 -9.94
C ARG A 46 52.21 -42.96 -10.55
N LEU A 47 51.49 -43.88 -9.90
CA LEU A 47 50.15 -44.31 -10.28
C LEU A 47 49.13 -43.15 -10.20
N ASP A 48 49.09 -42.42 -9.08
CA ASP A 48 48.20 -41.25 -8.91
C ASP A 48 48.51 -40.17 -9.97
N THR A 49 49.80 -39.89 -10.21
CA THR A 49 50.22 -38.95 -11.25
C THR A 49 49.79 -39.40 -12.65
N PHE A 50 49.88 -40.70 -12.95
CA PHE A 50 49.44 -41.26 -14.23
C PHE A 50 47.92 -41.13 -14.41
N VAL A 51 47.16 -41.47 -13.36
CA VAL A 51 45.70 -41.37 -13.31
C VAL A 51 45.26 -39.91 -13.48
N GLN A 52 45.85 -38.96 -12.75
CA GLN A 52 45.58 -37.53 -12.90
C GLN A 52 45.92 -36.98 -14.30
N ASN A 53 46.82 -37.65 -15.02
CA ASN A 53 47.21 -37.29 -16.38
C ASN A 53 46.35 -37.92 -17.49
N LEU A 54 45.33 -38.72 -17.14
CA LEU A 54 44.35 -39.20 -18.09
C LEU A 54 43.48 -38.04 -18.59
N ALA A 55 43.25 -37.99 -19.91
CA ALA A 55 42.45 -36.94 -20.55
C ALA A 55 41.04 -36.84 -19.94
N VAL A 56 40.43 -38.00 -19.67
CA VAL A 56 39.10 -38.12 -19.05
C VAL A 56 39.05 -37.47 -17.67
N ILE A 57 40.10 -37.65 -16.84
CA ILE A 57 40.16 -37.06 -15.50
C ILE A 57 40.37 -35.55 -15.59
N LYS A 58 41.22 -35.09 -16.52
CA LYS A 58 41.40 -33.65 -16.77
C LYS A 58 40.11 -32.98 -17.25
N ASP A 59 39.34 -33.64 -18.11
CA ASP A 59 38.05 -33.13 -18.59
C ASP A 59 37.02 -33.03 -17.45
N ILE A 60 36.95 -34.05 -16.58
CA ILE A 60 36.08 -34.03 -15.40
C ILE A 60 36.51 -32.93 -14.40
N GLN A 61 37.81 -32.79 -14.14
CA GLN A 61 38.34 -31.73 -13.26
C GLN A 61 38.03 -30.34 -13.81
N SER A 62 38.22 -30.12 -15.11
CA SER A 62 37.87 -28.89 -15.81
C SER A 62 36.37 -28.59 -15.69
N MET A 63 35.51 -29.58 -15.96
CA MET A 63 34.06 -29.42 -15.82
C MET A 63 33.65 -29.11 -14.38
N ARG A 64 34.27 -29.75 -13.38
CA ARG A 64 34.04 -29.47 -11.95
C ARG A 64 34.43 -28.03 -11.61
N GLU A 65 35.56 -27.54 -12.09
CA GLU A 65 36.02 -26.17 -11.86
C GLU A 65 35.12 -25.14 -12.53
N GLN A 66 34.67 -25.40 -13.75
CA GLN A 66 33.69 -24.57 -14.45
C GLN A 66 32.36 -24.52 -13.69
N LEU A 67 31.85 -25.67 -13.22
CA LEU A 67 30.61 -25.72 -12.45
C LEU A 67 30.75 -25.00 -11.11
N THR A 68 31.88 -25.18 -10.43
CA THR A 68 32.16 -24.51 -9.15
C THR A 68 32.22 -23.00 -9.34
N THR A 69 32.86 -22.53 -10.41
CA THR A 69 32.90 -21.12 -10.78
C THR A 69 31.49 -20.60 -11.07
N CYS A 70 30.69 -21.34 -11.85
CA CYS A 70 29.30 -20.98 -12.15
C CYS A 70 28.45 -20.87 -10.88
N ILE A 71 28.46 -21.90 -10.02
CA ILE A 71 27.74 -21.89 -8.74
C ILE A 71 28.16 -20.71 -7.89
N ARG A 72 29.48 -20.46 -7.79
CA ARG A 72 30.01 -19.33 -7.01
C ARG A 72 29.50 -18.00 -7.55
N THR A 73 29.61 -17.74 -8.85
CA THR A 73 29.14 -16.49 -9.46
C THR A 73 27.63 -16.30 -9.30
N LEU A 74 26.84 -17.37 -9.40
CA LEU A 74 25.40 -17.32 -9.18
C LEU A 74 25.06 -17.04 -7.71
N ALA A 75 25.77 -17.66 -6.77
CA ALA A 75 25.61 -17.40 -5.34
C ALA A 75 25.96 -15.95 -5.01
N GLU A 76 27.08 -15.43 -5.53
CA GLU A 76 27.48 -14.02 -5.37
C GLU A 76 26.44 -13.07 -5.98
N TYR A 77 25.89 -13.38 -7.16
CA TYR A 77 24.81 -12.60 -7.77
C TYR A 77 23.54 -12.60 -6.91
N ASN A 78 23.12 -13.76 -6.42
CA ASN A 78 21.93 -13.88 -5.57
C ASN A 78 22.09 -13.09 -4.26
N LEU A 79 23.25 -13.20 -3.61
CA LEU A 79 23.59 -12.43 -2.41
C LEU A 79 23.59 -10.91 -2.68
N ASN A 80 24.04 -10.48 -3.85
CA ASN A 80 24.00 -9.08 -4.26
C ASN A 80 22.59 -8.56 -4.59
N MET A 81 21.66 -9.45 -4.95
CA MET A 81 20.27 -9.09 -5.26
C MET A 81 19.39 -9.01 -4.02
N GLU A 82 19.66 -9.84 -3.01
CA GLU A 82 18.95 -9.82 -1.73
C GLU A 82 18.79 -8.42 -1.12
N PRO A 83 19.84 -7.57 -0.96
CA PRO A 83 19.67 -6.25 -0.36
C PRO A 83 18.79 -5.33 -1.21
N LYS A 84 18.85 -5.43 -2.54
CA LYS A 84 18.01 -4.62 -3.44
C LYS A 84 16.54 -5.02 -3.34
N LEU A 85 16.26 -6.31 -3.26
CA LEU A 85 14.91 -6.84 -3.07
C LEU A 85 14.36 -6.46 -1.70
N ASN A 86 15.18 -6.57 -0.64
CA ASN A 86 14.79 -6.18 0.71
C ASN A 86 14.49 -4.68 0.80
N GLN A 87 15.34 -3.82 0.22
CA GLN A 87 15.08 -2.38 0.13
C GLN A 87 13.80 -2.06 -0.64
N GLY A 88 13.56 -2.75 -1.77
CA GLY A 88 12.33 -2.59 -2.54
C GLY A 88 11.09 -2.98 -1.75
N ARG A 89 11.17 -4.11 -1.02
CA ARG A 89 10.10 -4.59 -0.14
C ARG A 89 9.81 -3.62 1.00
N GLU A 90 10.84 -3.08 1.62
CA GLU A 90 10.74 -2.11 2.72
C GLU A 90 10.09 -0.81 2.24
N LYS A 91 10.56 -0.23 1.13
CA LYS A 91 9.94 0.96 0.52
C LYS A 91 8.47 0.74 0.14
N LEU A 92 8.15 -0.45 -0.39
CA LEU A 92 6.78 -0.81 -0.73
C LEU A 92 5.92 -0.85 0.54
N PHE A 93 6.43 -1.50 1.59
CA PHE A 93 5.75 -1.59 2.88
C PHE A 93 5.51 -0.21 3.52
N GLU A 94 6.52 0.66 3.54
CA GLU A 94 6.39 2.04 3.99
C GLU A 94 5.34 2.81 3.17
N SER A 95 5.36 2.67 1.84
CA SER A 95 4.36 3.31 0.98
C SER A 95 2.94 2.82 1.27
N TYR A 96 2.76 1.52 1.56
CA TYR A 96 1.45 0.98 1.93
C TYR A 96 0.96 1.52 3.28
N GLN A 97 1.84 1.57 4.29
CA GLN A 97 1.50 2.15 5.59
C GLN A 97 1.15 3.63 5.46
N ASN A 98 1.94 4.40 4.71
CA ASN A 98 1.66 5.81 4.46
C ASN A 98 0.30 6.00 3.78
N ARG A 99 -0.01 5.17 2.78
CA ARG A 99 -1.34 5.18 2.12
C ARG A 99 -2.46 4.92 3.11
N GLU A 100 -2.33 3.90 3.95
CA GLU A 100 -3.35 3.53 4.94
C GLU A 100 -3.57 4.65 5.98
N THR A 101 -2.49 5.27 6.48
CA THR A 101 -2.61 6.40 7.39
C THR A 101 -3.28 7.61 6.74
N LEU A 102 -2.95 7.90 5.47
CA LEU A 102 -3.54 9.01 4.73
C LEU A 102 -5.01 8.74 4.40
N GLU A 103 -5.37 7.51 4.05
CA GLU A 103 -6.75 7.07 3.83
C GLU A 103 -7.58 7.22 5.11
N ALA A 104 -7.04 6.81 6.26
CA ALA A 104 -7.69 6.99 7.55
C ALA A 104 -7.87 8.48 7.92
N GLN A 105 -6.89 9.33 7.61
CA GLN A 105 -7.00 10.79 7.81
C GLN A 105 -8.04 11.40 6.87
N PHE A 106 -8.05 10.98 5.61
CA PHE A 106 -9.03 11.43 4.61
C PHE A 106 -10.45 11.09 5.05
N GLU A 107 -10.71 9.84 5.43
CA GLU A 107 -12.04 9.41 5.87
C GLU A 107 -12.50 10.14 7.16
N ARG A 108 -11.58 10.39 8.10
CA ARG A 108 -11.89 11.23 9.28
C ARG A 108 -12.27 12.66 8.88
N ASN A 109 -11.48 13.27 8.00
CA ASN A 109 -11.74 14.64 7.54
C ASN A 109 -13.04 14.73 6.75
N LYS A 110 -13.30 13.73 5.89
CA LYS A 110 -14.54 13.62 5.13
C LYS A 110 -15.74 13.51 6.05
N LYS A 111 -15.73 12.62 7.04
CA LYS A 111 -16.80 12.51 8.04
C LYS A 111 -17.02 13.82 8.79
N LYS A 112 -15.94 14.50 9.20
CA LYS A 112 -16.04 15.80 9.87
C LYS A 112 -16.67 16.87 8.96
N ILE A 113 -16.32 16.89 7.68
CA ILE A 113 -16.93 17.79 6.70
C ILE A 113 -18.40 17.43 6.49
N GLU A 114 -18.75 16.15 6.39
CA GLU A 114 -20.14 15.68 6.24
C GLU A 114 -20.99 16.08 7.46
N GLU A 115 -20.51 15.85 8.68
CA GLU A 115 -21.16 16.26 9.93
C GLU A 115 -21.38 17.78 9.98
N LEU A 116 -20.35 18.57 9.68
CA LEU A 116 -20.47 20.03 9.63
C LEU A 116 -21.42 20.46 8.51
N SER A 117 -21.37 19.83 7.34
CA SER A 117 -22.27 20.16 6.23
C SER A 117 -23.72 19.79 6.52
N GLY A 118 -23.97 18.75 7.32
CA GLY A 118 -25.31 18.36 7.76
C GLY A 118 -25.85 19.31 8.85
N GLN A 119 -25.05 19.60 9.87
CA GLN A 119 -25.43 20.53 10.96
C GLN A 119 -25.61 21.96 10.46
N TYR A 120 -24.75 22.41 9.55
CA TYR A 120 -24.76 23.74 8.95
C TYR A 120 -25.29 23.74 7.52
N SER A 121 -26.11 22.75 7.16
CA SER A 121 -26.79 22.81 5.86
C SER A 121 -27.60 24.11 5.81
N MET A 122 -27.57 24.76 4.67
CA MET A 122 -28.25 26.04 4.47
C MET A 122 -29.77 25.85 4.60
N ASP A 123 -30.28 24.65 4.29
CA ASP A 123 -31.67 24.25 4.52
C ASP A 123 -31.98 24.07 6.01
N THR A 124 -31.10 23.43 6.79
CA THR A 124 -31.24 23.31 8.25
C THR A 124 -31.23 24.69 8.92
N THR A 125 -30.32 25.57 8.50
CA THR A 125 -30.24 26.95 8.99
C THR A 125 -31.49 27.74 8.66
N MET A 126 -32.05 27.55 7.45
CA MET A 126 -33.31 28.16 7.03
C MET A 126 -34.47 27.71 7.92
N ALA A 127 -34.63 26.39 8.10
CA ALA A 127 -35.70 25.83 8.92
C ALA A 127 -35.63 26.35 10.37
N LEU A 128 -34.44 26.34 10.98
CA LEU A 128 -34.23 26.87 12.33
C LEU A 128 -34.57 28.36 12.44
N LEU A 129 -34.19 29.17 11.44
CA LEU A 129 -34.50 30.60 11.42
C LEU A 129 -36.00 30.86 11.26
N GLN A 130 -36.69 30.07 10.44
CA GLN A 130 -38.15 30.13 10.30
C GLN A 130 -38.85 29.77 11.61
N THR A 131 -38.43 28.70 12.28
CA THR A 131 -38.94 28.32 13.61
C THR A 131 -38.71 29.43 14.64
N ALA A 132 -37.50 30.00 14.71
CA ALA A 132 -37.21 31.11 15.61
C ALA A 132 -37.98 32.40 15.27
N THR A 133 -38.37 32.59 14.01
CA THR A 133 -39.23 33.71 13.59
C THR A 133 -40.67 33.51 14.07
N ALA A 134 -41.20 32.28 13.93
CA ALA A 134 -42.52 31.91 14.42
C ALA A 134 -42.61 31.99 15.95
N GLN A 135 -41.60 31.50 16.67
CA GLN A 135 -41.52 31.61 18.14
C GLN A 135 -41.53 33.06 18.61
N ALA A 136 -40.79 33.96 17.94
CA ALA A 136 -40.80 35.38 18.27
C ALA A 136 -42.17 36.05 18.03
N GLU A 137 -42.95 35.57 17.05
CA GLU A 137 -44.33 36.03 16.84
C GLU A 137 -45.25 35.53 17.94
N GLU A 138 -45.17 34.25 18.29
CA GLU A 138 -45.96 33.64 19.36
C GLU A 138 -45.68 34.30 20.73
N GLU A 139 -44.43 34.64 21.02
CA GLU A 139 -44.07 35.40 22.24
C GLU A 139 -44.66 36.81 22.24
N ALA A 140 -44.73 37.47 21.08
CA ALA A 140 -45.37 38.77 20.95
C ALA A 140 -46.89 38.66 21.13
N GLU A 141 -47.53 37.63 20.58
CA GLU A 141 -48.97 37.33 20.77
C GLU A 141 -49.29 37.07 22.24
N LYS A 142 -48.49 36.23 22.94
CA LYS A 142 -48.64 36.01 24.40
C LYS A 142 -48.53 37.30 25.20
N THR A 143 -47.72 38.24 24.74
CA THR A 143 -47.56 39.56 25.38
C THR A 143 -48.80 40.43 25.16
N VAL A 144 -49.43 40.34 23.98
CA VAL A 144 -50.74 40.97 23.71
C VAL A 144 -51.83 40.36 24.60
N ASP A 145 -51.90 39.04 24.69
CA ASP A 145 -52.93 38.35 25.49
C ASP A 145 -52.86 38.78 26.96
N LYS A 146 -51.67 38.77 27.57
CA LYS A 146 -51.45 39.24 28.95
C LYS A 146 -51.90 40.69 29.17
N TYR A 147 -51.66 41.56 28.20
CA TYR A 147 -52.12 42.94 28.27
C TYR A 147 -53.66 43.03 28.24
N LEU A 148 -54.31 42.27 27.36
CA LEU A 148 -55.77 42.24 27.24
C LEU A 148 -56.46 41.61 28.46
N GLU A 149 -55.80 40.67 29.13
CA GLU A 149 -56.24 40.08 30.40
C GLU A 149 -56.07 41.04 31.59
N GLY A 150 -55.33 42.14 31.42
CA GLY A 150 -55.07 43.13 32.48
C GLY A 150 -53.90 42.77 33.38
N ASP A 151 -53.12 41.75 33.03
CA ASP A 151 -51.96 41.25 33.79
C ASP A 151 -50.68 42.07 33.56
N MET A 152 -50.75 43.14 32.77
CA MET A 152 -49.61 43.99 32.40
C MET A 152 -50.05 45.44 32.17
N ASP A 153 -49.25 46.38 32.66
CA ASP A 153 -49.50 47.81 32.43
C ASP A 153 -49.10 48.26 31.02
N VAL A 154 -49.61 49.42 30.61
CA VAL A 154 -49.44 49.97 29.26
C VAL A 154 -47.97 50.26 28.94
N GLU A 155 -47.18 50.75 29.90
CA GLU A 155 -45.79 51.15 29.67
C GLU A 155 -44.90 49.92 29.46
N THR A 156 -45.07 48.89 30.31
CA THR A 156 -44.40 47.60 30.18
C THR A 156 -44.79 46.87 28.89
N PHE A 157 -46.08 46.92 28.52
CA PHE A 157 -46.57 46.35 27.26
C PHE A 157 -45.86 46.98 26.06
N ILE A 158 -45.87 48.32 25.95
CA ILE A 158 -45.29 49.03 24.81
C ILE A 158 -43.80 48.68 24.68
N GLN A 159 -43.05 48.71 25.78
CA GLN A 159 -41.61 48.42 25.75
C GLN A 159 -41.33 46.98 25.32
N THR A 160 -42.04 46.00 25.87
CA THR A 160 -41.81 44.57 25.61
C THR A 160 -42.25 44.19 24.20
N PHE A 161 -43.46 44.58 23.81
CA PHE A 161 -44.03 44.24 22.51
C PHE A 161 -43.24 44.88 21.36
N GLN A 162 -42.78 46.13 21.52
CA GLN A 162 -41.94 46.78 20.51
C GLN A 162 -40.62 46.04 20.30
N GLN A 163 -39.97 45.57 21.39
CA GLN A 163 -38.74 44.79 21.30
C GLN A 163 -38.97 43.44 20.60
N GLN A 164 -40.02 42.72 20.97
CA GLN A 164 -40.37 41.44 20.37
C GLN A 164 -40.73 41.56 18.89
N LYS A 165 -41.57 42.54 18.50
CA LYS A 165 -41.91 42.78 17.10
C LYS A 165 -40.69 43.22 16.28
N THR A 166 -39.80 44.02 16.84
CA THR A 166 -38.53 44.37 16.18
C THR A 166 -37.70 43.12 15.90
N LEU A 167 -37.59 42.22 16.88
CA LEU A 167 -36.88 40.94 16.73
C LEU A 167 -37.53 40.03 15.69
N HIS A 168 -38.86 39.88 15.73
CA HIS A 168 -39.62 39.10 14.75
C HIS A 168 -39.38 39.63 13.33
N HIS A 169 -39.58 40.93 13.09
CA HIS A 169 -39.38 41.53 11.76
C HIS A 169 -37.94 41.37 11.28
N LEU A 170 -36.95 41.55 12.16
CA LEU A 170 -35.54 41.33 11.82
C LEU A 170 -35.29 39.87 11.38
N ARG A 171 -35.81 38.89 12.13
CA ARG A 171 -35.66 37.46 11.78
C ARG A 171 -36.39 37.10 10.50
N ARG A 172 -37.59 37.64 10.29
CA ARG A 172 -38.37 37.49 9.06
C ARG A 172 -37.62 37.99 7.83
N VAL A 173 -37.09 39.21 7.87
CA VAL A 173 -36.30 39.77 6.75
C VAL A 173 -35.04 38.93 6.50
N LYS A 174 -34.36 38.48 7.55
CA LYS A 174 -33.21 37.57 7.40
C LYS A 174 -33.59 36.24 6.74
N SER A 175 -34.75 35.67 7.10
CA SER A 175 -35.28 34.45 6.51
C SER A 175 -35.61 34.64 5.02
N GLU A 176 -36.29 35.73 4.66
CA GLU A 176 -36.59 36.08 3.27
C GLU A 176 -35.31 36.24 2.44
N LYS A 177 -34.31 36.94 2.98
CA LYS A 177 -33.02 37.13 2.30
C LYS A 177 -32.21 35.85 2.14
N LEU A 178 -32.19 34.99 3.15
CA LEU A 178 -31.55 33.68 3.04
C LEU A 178 -32.23 32.81 1.96
N ASN A 179 -33.56 32.93 1.81
CA ASN A 179 -34.33 32.16 0.83
C ASN A 179 -34.02 32.63 -0.59
N GLU A 180 -33.94 33.95 -0.80
CA GLU A 180 -33.48 34.52 -2.06
C GLU A 180 -32.06 34.03 -2.44
N LEU A 181 -31.14 33.96 -1.47
CA LEU A 181 -29.77 33.47 -1.71
C LEU A 181 -29.74 31.99 -2.08
N LEU A 182 -30.55 31.16 -1.42
CA LEU A 182 -30.72 29.74 -1.72
C LEU A 182 -31.25 29.52 -3.14
N GLN A 183 -32.31 30.23 -3.52
CA GLN A 183 -32.91 30.16 -4.85
C GLN A 183 -31.96 30.63 -5.97
N LYS A 184 -31.04 31.55 -5.66
CA LYS A 184 -30.00 32.00 -6.62
C LYS A 184 -28.85 31.01 -6.78
N ARG A 185 -28.60 30.11 -5.82
CA ARG A 185 -27.54 29.09 -5.89
C ARG A 185 -27.96 27.84 -6.65
N THR A 186 -29.24 27.52 -6.66
CA THR A 186 -29.79 26.30 -7.29
C THR A 186 -29.68 26.20 -8.82
N PRO A 187 -29.32 27.23 -9.63
CA PRO A 187 -29.04 27.02 -11.06
C PRO A 187 -27.61 26.57 -11.41
N SER A 188 -26.68 26.37 -10.45
CA SER A 188 -25.23 26.26 -10.83
C SER A 188 -24.41 25.16 -10.14
N GLN A 189 -24.99 24.30 -9.31
CA GLN A 189 -24.26 23.15 -8.74
C GLN A 189 -24.30 21.93 -9.65
N ASN A 190 -23.75 22.04 -10.87
CA ASN A 190 -23.57 20.94 -11.81
C ASN A 190 -22.11 20.46 -11.94
N TYR A 191 -21.28 20.69 -10.92
CA TYR A 191 -19.95 20.08 -10.83
C TYR A 191 -19.68 19.66 -9.39
N ARG A 192 -19.98 18.39 -9.09
CA ARG A 192 -19.46 17.69 -7.92
C ARG A 192 -18.59 16.56 -8.46
N PHE A 193 -17.30 16.63 -8.17
CA PHE A 193 -16.31 15.59 -8.46
C PHE A 193 -16.63 14.30 -7.69
#